data_AF-A0A8H3EF60-F1
#
_entry.id   AF-A0A8H3EF60-F1
#
_cell.length_a   1.000
_cell.length_b   1.000
_cell.length_c   1.000
_cell.angle_alpha   90.00
_cell.angle_beta   90.00
_cell.angle_gamma   90.00
#
_symmetry.space_group_name_H-M   'P 1'
#
loop_
_entity.id
_entity.type
_entity.pdbx_description
1 polymer ?
#
loop_
_entity_poly.entity_id
_entity_poly.type
_entity_poly.pdbx_seq_one_letter_code
_entity_poly.pdbx_strand_id
1 'polypeptide(L)'
;MTQSSPSNPPSPDSSRPQPLQRADCDLKSGTSSQLSPMYPFDALCALPNGHTASNPVNKHTFRHAAFQPSATEPHAQTQPAKTSDAYAILAAQRLNRPISPHLSIYKPQMTWYASALNRVTGSVLSGGLYVFGAAYLVSPLLGWHLESAAMAEWFGGFGAVTKGVMKFGISWPFTFHCWNGIRHLVWDTGREFGNKQVQVTGWIVVALSVVSSTALAFVGTGGGKSKGTGVGEESWKG
;
A
#
# COMPACT_ATOMS: atom_id res chain seq x y z
N MET A 1 -15.48 -41.33 32.16
CA MET A 1 -14.67 -40.10 32.13
C MET A 1 -15.56 -38.97 31.62
N THR A 2 -16.13 -38.21 32.54
CA THR A 2 -17.01 -37.06 32.27
C THR A 2 -16.14 -35.82 32.00
N GLN A 3 -16.24 -35.26 30.79
CA GLN A 3 -15.56 -34.00 30.47
C GLN A 3 -16.41 -32.83 30.97
N SER A 4 -15.89 -32.09 31.94
CA SER A 4 -16.44 -30.81 32.40
C SER A 4 -16.06 -29.70 31.41
N SER A 5 -17.06 -28.92 30.99
CA SER A 5 -16.84 -27.72 30.17
C SER A 5 -16.17 -26.61 30.97
N PRO A 6 -15.26 -25.82 30.39
CA PRO A 6 -14.68 -24.65 31.05
C PRO A 6 -15.72 -23.52 31.15
N SER A 7 -15.87 -22.93 32.33
CA SER A 7 -16.69 -21.75 32.57
C SER A 7 -16.04 -20.50 31.96
N ASN A 8 -16.85 -19.63 31.35
CA ASN A 8 -16.39 -18.34 30.85
C ASN A 8 -15.97 -17.42 32.02
N PRO A 9 -14.93 -16.59 31.84
CA PRO A 9 -14.51 -15.64 32.85
C PRO A 9 -15.58 -14.56 33.08
N PRO A 10 -15.72 -14.05 34.30
CA PRO A 10 -16.68 -12.99 34.61
C PRO A 10 -16.33 -11.70 33.88
N SER A 11 -17.36 -11.02 33.37
CA SER A 11 -17.25 -9.71 32.73
C SER A 11 -16.69 -8.66 33.71
N PRO A 12 -15.80 -7.76 33.26
CA PRO A 12 -15.21 -6.75 34.12
C PRO A 12 -16.26 -5.78 34.66
N ASP A 13 -16.22 -5.57 35.98
CA ASP A 13 -17.11 -4.69 36.73
C ASP A 13 -16.88 -3.22 36.35
N SER A 14 -17.88 -2.64 35.67
CA SER A 14 -17.87 -1.25 35.21
C SER A 14 -17.98 -0.20 36.33
N SER A 15 -18.18 -0.61 37.58
CA SER A 15 -18.40 0.31 38.72
C SER A 15 -17.12 0.77 39.42
N ARG A 16 -15.94 0.23 39.06
CA ARG A 16 -14.67 0.57 39.73
C ARG A 16 -13.92 1.69 38.99
N PRO A 17 -13.73 2.87 39.61
CA PRO A 17 -12.86 3.90 39.04
C PRO A 17 -11.41 3.40 39.01
N GLN A 18 -10.79 3.42 37.83
CA GLN A 18 -9.38 3.09 37.65
C GLN A 18 -8.52 4.18 38.29
N PRO A 19 -7.45 3.84 39.04
CA PRO A 19 -6.56 4.83 39.61
C PRO A 19 -5.88 5.61 38.48
N LEU A 20 -6.06 6.94 38.49
CA LEU A 20 -5.39 7.87 37.58
C LEU A 20 -3.87 7.77 37.81
N GLN A 21 -3.15 7.19 36.84
CA GLN A 21 -1.70 7.34 36.75
C GLN A 21 -1.39 8.81 36.46
N ARG A 22 -0.98 9.54 37.50
CA ARG A 22 -0.38 10.87 37.35
C ARG A 22 0.91 10.71 36.56
N ALA A 23 0.98 11.32 35.39
CA ALA A 23 2.23 11.53 34.69
C ALA A 23 2.90 12.75 35.34
N ASP A 24 3.89 12.50 36.19
CA ASP A 24 4.77 13.54 36.70
C ASP A 24 5.65 14.03 35.55
N CYS A 25 5.43 15.27 35.11
CA CYS A 25 6.33 15.95 34.18
C CYS A 25 7.57 16.44 34.95
N ASP A 26 8.62 15.62 34.96
CA ASP A 26 9.93 15.97 35.51
C ASP A 26 10.66 16.92 34.53
N LEU A 27 10.65 18.21 34.87
CA LEU A 27 11.25 19.29 34.08
C LEU A 27 12.76 19.37 34.39
N LYS A 28 13.57 18.55 33.70
CA LYS A 28 15.04 18.69 33.76
C LYS A 28 15.53 19.81 32.84
N SER A 29 15.97 20.89 33.47
CA SER A 29 16.76 21.98 32.88
C SER A 29 18.06 21.45 32.26
N GLY A 30 18.24 21.64 30.96
CA GLY A 30 19.44 21.27 30.20
C GLY A 30 19.84 22.38 29.23
N THR A 31 20.78 23.19 29.69
CA THR A 31 21.73 24.08 29.01
C THR A 31 21.84 24.05 27.47
N SER A 32 21.64 25.24 26.87
CA SER A 32 22.42 25.90 25.81
C SER A 32 23.18 25.04 24.78
N SER A 33 22.83 25.19 23.49
CA SER A 33 23.70 25.70 22.40
C SER A 33 23.30 25.15 21.02
N GLN A 34 23.41 26.02 20.00
CA GLN A 34 23.40 25.77 18.56
C GLN A 34 22.03 25.72 17.85
N LEU A 35 21.57 26.89 17.42
CA LEU A 35 20.65 27.05 16.29
C LEU A 35 21.41 27.70 15.12
N SER A 36 21.31 27.13 13.93
CA SER A 36 21.53 27.83 12.67
C SER A 36 20.44 27.47 11.67
N PRO A 37 20.07 28.37 10.73
CA PRO A 37 18.77 28.38 10.08
C PRO A 37 18.85 28.08 8.57
N MET A 38 17.81 27.43 8.02
CA MET A 38 17.45 27.39 6.59
C MET A 38 16.20 26.49 6.51
N TYR A 39 15.03 26.88 5.99
CA TYR A 39 14.70 27.66 4.79
C TYR A 39 13.32 28.34 4.96
N PRO A 40 13.03 29.46 4.28
CA PRO A 40 11.70 30.04 4.20
C PRO A 40 10.91 29.42 3.03
N PHE A 41 9.64 29.07 3.26
CA PHE A 41 8.67 28.90 2.19
C PHE A 41 7.66 30.04 2.28
N ASP A 42 7.68 30.87 1.25
CA ASP A 42 6.92 32.10 1.08
C ASP A 42 5.41 31.87 1.11
N ALA A 43 4.73 32.61 1.99
CA ALA A 43 3.29 32.82 1.90
C ALA A 43 3.04 34.17 1.21
N LEU A 44 2.80 34.08 -0.10
CA LEU A 44 2.19 35.13 -0.92
C LEU A 44 0.77 35.42 -0.41
N CYS A 45 0.57 36.59 0.19
CA CYS A 45 -0.72 37.26 0.22
C CYS A 45 -0.59 38.56 -0.59
N ALA A 46 -1.24 38.58 -1.75
CA ALA A 46 -1.34 39.71 -2.64
C ALA A 46 -2.11 40.87 -2.00
N LEU A 47 -1.58 42.08 -2.12
CA LEU A 47 -2.28 43.35 -1.88
C LEU A 47 -2.72 43.94 -3.23
N PRO A 48 -3.88 44.63 -3.32
CA PRO A 48 -4.17 45.48 -4.45
C PRO A 48 -3.57 46.88 -4.28
N ASN A 49 -3.18 47.45 -5.42
CA ASN A 49 -2.46 48.71 -5.58
C ASN A 49 -3.25 49.94 -5.10
N GLY A 50 -2.55 50.87 -4.45
CA GLY A 50 -3.06 52.20 -4.07
C GLY A 50 -1.94 53.24 -4.03
N HIS A 51 -1.86 54.01 -5.11
CA HIS A 51 -1.33 55.36 -5.29
C HIS A 51 -0.48 56.04 -4.19
N THR A 52 0.69 56.48 -4.63
CA THR A 52 1.54 57.52 -4.04
C THR A 52 0.75 58.78 -3.63
N ALA A 53 0.81 59.16 -2.36
CA ALA A 53 0.45 60.49 -1.90
C ALA A 53 1.47 60.99 -0.88
N SER A 54 1.98 62.18 -1.18
CA SER A 54 2.99 62.96 -0.47
C SER A 54 2.71 63.16 1.01
N ASN A 55 3.77 63.06 1.79
CA ASN A 55 3.87 63.45 3.20
C ASN A 55 3.69 64.97 3.35
N PRO A 56 2.85 65.43 4.28
CA PRO A 56 3.22 66.60 5.07
C PRO A 56 3.32 66.23 6.55
N VAL A 57 4.46 66.61 7.12
CA VAL A 57 4.76 66.65 8.54
C VAL A 57 3.58 67.25 9.30
N ASN A 58 2.90 66.44 10.10
CA ASN A 58 1.94 66.93 11.09
C ASN A 58 2.35 66.43 12.48
N LYS A 59 2.68 67.38 13.35
CA LYS A 59 3.04 67.13 14.75
C LYS A 59 1.78 66.76 15.52
N HIS A 60 1.41 65.48 15.49
CA HIS A 60 0.33 64.98 16.33
C HIS A 60 0.88 64.54 17.68
N THR A 61 0.52 65.32 18.70
CA THR A 61 0.52 64.95 20.12
C THR A 61 0.18 63.48 20.31
N PHE A 62 1.09 62.73 20.96
CA PHE A 62 0.82 61.39 21.45
C PHE A 62 -0.35 61.45 22.44
N ARG A 63 -1.55 61.13 21.97
CA ARG A 63 -2.64 60.75 22.87
C ARG A 63 -2.34 59.32 23.32
N HIS A 64 -1.98 59.16 24.59
CA HIS A 64 -1.99 57.86 25.25
C HIS A 64 -3.41 57.31 25.17
N ALA A 65 -3.67 56.45 24.18
CA ALA A 65 -4.85 55.60 24.22
C ALA A 65 -4.67 54.69 25.43
N ALA A 66 -5.45 54.94 26.48
CA ALA A 66 -5.50 54.06 27.63
C ALA A 66 -5.89 52.66 27.12
N PHE A 67 -4.98 51.71 27.28
CA PHE A 67 -5.30 50.29 27.11
C PHE A 67 -6.34 49.95 28.17
N GLN A 68 -7.61 49.90 27.78
CA GLN A 68 -8.66 49.33 28.61
C GLN A 68 -8.50 47.81 28.53
N PRO A 69 -8.13 47.11 29.60
CA PRO A 69 -8.24 45.66 29.60
C PRO A 69 -9.73 45.35 29.45
N SER A 70 -10.10 44.75 28.31
CA SER A 70 -11.44 44.17 28.17
C SER A 70 -11.54 43.06 29.21
N ALA A 71 -12.14 43.37 30.37
CA ALA A 71 -12.33 42.46 31.49
C ALA A 71 -13.46 41.45 31.23
N THR A 72 -13.51 40.90 30.01
CA THR A 72 -14.37 39.77 29.70
C THR A 72 -13.55 38.50 29.89
N GLU A 73 -13.39 38.09 31.15
CA GLU A 73 -12.98 36.73 31.47
C GLU A 73 -14.03 35.80 30.83
N PRO A 74 -13.66 34.90 29.90
CA PRO A 74 -14.61 33.94 29.36
C PRO A 74 -15.01 33.00 30.50
N HIS A 75 -16.14 33.28 31.15
CA HIS A 75 -16.78 32.37 32.08
C HIS A 75 -17.32 31.16 31.28
N ALA A 76 -16.43 30.21 31.01
CA ALA A 76 -16.79 28.93 30.42
C ALA A 76 -17.56 28.11 31.46
N GLN A 77 -18.89 28.16 31.42
CA GLN A 77 -19.73 27.27 32.21
C GLN A 77 -19.64 25.85 31.65
N THR A 78 -19.05 24.94 32.41
CA THR A 78 -19.03 23.52 32.08
C THR A 78 -20.34 22.88 32.55
N GLN A 79 -21.10 22.30 31.62
CA GLN A 79 -22.27 21.49 31.94
C GLN A 79 -21.86 20.01 31.97
N PRO A 80 -22.33 19.20 32.93
CA PRO A 80 -22.06 17.77 32.95
C PRO A 80 -22.73 17.10 31.74
N ALA A 81 -21.92 16.66 30.77
CA ALA A 81 -22.41 15.96 29.60
C ALA A 81 -22.88 14.55 30.00
N LYS A 82 -24.05 14.13 29.48
CA LYS A 82 -24.49 12.75 29.58
C LYS A 82 -23.53 11.86 28.79
N THR A 83 -23.33 10.63 29.23
CA THR A 83 -22.37 9.70 28.63
C THR A 83 -22.62 9.49 27.13
N SER A 84 -23.89 9.42 26.69
CA SER A 84 -24.30 9.36 25.28
C SER A 84 -23.78 10.53 24.44
N ASP A 85 -23.86 11.74 24.98
CA ASP A 85 -23.53 12.98 24.28
C ASP A 85 -22.01 13.12 24.17
N ALA A 86 -21.28 12.67 25.19
CA ALA A 86 -19.83 12.55 25.15
C ALA A 86 -19.35 11.59 24.04
N TYR A 87 -20.00 10.44 23.85
CA TYR A 87 -19.66 9.52 22.75
C TYR A 87 -19.90 10.13 21.38
N ALA A 88 -21.01 10.87 21.21
CA ALA A 88 -21.32 11.55 19.95
C ALA A 88 -20.28 12.62 19.60
N ILE A 89 -19.86 13.41 20.58
CA ILE A 89 -18.80 14.43 20.42
C ILE A 89 -17.46 13.78 20.06
N LEU A 90 -17.07 12.70 20.74
CA LEU A 90 -15.84 11.98 20.44
C LEU A 90 -15.87 11.34 19.04
N ALA A 91 -17.01 10.82 18.61
CA ALA A 91 -17.19 10.31 17.25
C ALA A 91 -17.05 11.43 16.20
N ALA A 92 -17.70 12.58 16.41
CA ALA A 92 -17.58 13.75 15.55
C ALA A 92 -16.13 14.27 15.49
N GLN A 93 -15.41 14.26 16.62
CA GLN A 93 -14.00 14.62 16.65
C GLN A 93 -13.11 13.63 15.90
N ARG A 94 -13.40 12.31 15.94
CA ARG A 94 -12.62 11.29 15.21
C ARG A 94 -12.71 11.45 13.70
N LEU A 95 -13.86 11.88 13.17
CA LEU A 95 -14.05 12.13 11.73
C LEU A 95 -13.19 13.30 11.21
N ASN A 96 -12.91 14.29 12.07
CA ASN A 96 -12.11 15.47 11.71
C ASN A 96 -10.61 15.28 11.91
N ARG A 97 -10.15 14.11 12.40
CA ARG A 97 -8.72 13.85 12.57
C ARG A 97 -8.11 13.47 11.22
N PRO A 98 -7.13 14.23 10.70
CA PRO A 98 -6.46 13.85 9.47
C PRO A 98 -5.68 12.54 9.69
N ILE A 99 -5.70 11.68 8.68
CA ILE A 99 -4.84 10.49 8.64
C ILE A 99 -3.45 10.95 8.22
N SER A 100 -2.42 10.57 8.97
CA SER A 100 -1.04 10.88 8.60
C SER A 100 -0.69 10.21 7.26
N PRO A 101 0.07 10.89 6.39
CA PRO A 101 0.52 10.26 5.16
C PRO A 101 1.40 9.05 5.50
N HIS A 102 1.12 7.89 4.89
CA HIS A 102 1.86 6.66 5.17
C HIS A 102 2.58 6.15 3.91
N LEU A 103 1.85 5.78 2.85
CA LEU A 103 2.46 5.21 1.63
C LEU A 103 3.24 6.24 0.81
N SER A 104 2.83 7.51 0.85
CA SER A 104 3.44 8.57 0.05
C SER A 104 4.80 9.05 0.58
N ILE A 105 5.07 8.89 1.88
CA ILE A 105 6.30 9.36 2.52
C ILE A 105 7.24 8.22 2.93
N TYR A 106 6.78 6.97 2.88
CA TYR A 106 7.58 5.83 3.34
C TYR A 106 8.70 5.51 2.35
N LYS A 107 9.89 5.21 2.87
CA LYS A 107 11.05 4.86 2.03
C LYS A 107 10.76 3.58 1.24
N PRO A 108 11.03 3.55 -0.08
CA PRO A 108 10.94 2.33 -0.88
C PRO A 108 11.86 1.24 -0.32
N GLN A 109 11.31 0.08 0.03
CA GLN A 109 12.04 -1.07 0.57
C GLN A 109 11.57 -2.37 -0.09
N MET A 110 12.51 -3.28 -0.32
CA MET A 110 12.24 -4.56 -0.99
C MET A 110 11.17 -5.40 -0.27
N THR A 111 11.06 -5.25 1.06
CA THR A 111 10.13 -6.00 1.91
C THR A 111 8.67 -5.77 1.55
N TRP A 112 8.22 -4.52 1.54
CA TRP A 112 6.83 -4.18 1.29
C TRP A 112 6.50 -4.22 -0.20
N TYR A 113 7.44 -3.90 -1.10
CA TYR A 113 7.23 -4.07 -2.54
C TYR A 113 7.02 -5.53 -2.91
N ALA A 114 7.87 -6.44 -2.43
CA ALA A 114 7.71 -7.87 -2.71
C ALA A 114 6.38 -8.40 -2.17
N SER A 115 5.95 -7.94 -0.99
CA SER A 115 4.64 -8.29 -0.43
C SER A 115 3.48 -7.75 -1.29
N ALA A 116 3.55 -6.49 -1.71
CA ALA A 116 2.53 -5.88 -2.57
C ALA A 116 2.45 -6.59 -3.92
N LEU A 117 3.60 -6.86 -4.54
CA LEU A 117 3.68 -7.62 -5.79
C LEU A 117 3.09 -9.01 -5.64
N ASN A 118 3.31 -9.70 -4.53
CA ASN A 118 2.72 -11.03 -4.30
C ASN A 118 1.19 -11.00 -4.28
N ARG A 119 0.62 -9.94 -3.67
CA ARG A 119 -0.83 -9.73 -3.64
C ARG A 119 -1.34 -9.43 -5.04
N VAL A 120 -0.69 -8.52 -5.75
CA VAL A 120 -1.08 -8.14 -7.12
C VAL A 120 -0.99 -9.34 -8.07
N THR A 121 0.12 -10.09 -8.07
CA THR A 121 0.25 -11.28 -8.93
C THR A 121 -0.77 -12.35 -8.56
N GLY A 122 -1.05 -12.55 -7.27
CA GLY A 122 -2.10 -13.47 -6.81
C GLY A 122 -3.49 -13.05 -7.29
N SER A 123 -3.84 -11.77 -7.17
CA SER A 123 -5.11 -11.22 -7.67
C SER A 123 -5.23 -11.30 -9.18
N VAL A 124 -4.15 -11.04 -9.93
CA VAL A 124 -4.12 -11.14 -11.40
C VAL A 124 -4.27 -12.59 -11.85
N LEU A 125 -3.58 -13.55 -11.23
CA LEU A 125 -3.68 -14.96 -11.60
C LEU A 125 -5.05 -15.54 -11.27
N SER A 126 -5.54 -15.32 -10.05
CA SER A 126 -6.88 -15.77 -9.64
C SER A 126 -7.97 -15.09 -10.45
N GLY A 127 -7.89 -13.76 -10.61
CA GLY A 127 -8.83 -12.98 -11.41
C GLY A 127 -8.84 -13.43 -12.86
N GLY A 128 -7.66 -13.62 -13.47
CA GLY A 128 -7.52 -14.14 -14.82
C GLY A 128 -8.14 -15.53 -14.98
N LEU A 129 -7.90 -16.44 -14.03
CA LEU A 129 -8.50 -17.77 -14.04
C LEU A 129 -10.04 -17.72 -13.96
N TYR A 130 -10.60 -16.94 -13.03
CA TYR A 130 -12.05 -16.83 -12.88
C TYR A 130 -12.71 -16.13 -14.07
N VAL A 131 -12.13 -15.03 -14.56
CA VAL A 131 -12.64 -14.30 -15.73
C VAL A 131 -12.59 -15.19 -16.97
N PHE A 132 -11.47 -15.87 -17.22
CA PHE A 132 -11.35 -16.78 -18.36
C PHE A 132 -12.32 -17.96 -18.24
N GLY A 133 -12.42 -18.59 -17.06
CA GLY A 133 -13.34 -19.69 -16.81
C GLY A 133 -14.81 -19.29 -17.01
N ALA A 134 -15.21 -18.12 -16.49
CA ALA A 134 -16.56 -17.60 -16.68
C ALA A 134 -16.83 -17.25 -18.15
N ALA A 135 -15.88 -16.59 -18.83
CA ALA A 135 -15.99 -16.27 -20.25
C ALA A 135 -16.12 -17.54 -21.10
N TYR A 136 -15.33 -18.58 -20.80
CA TYR A 136 -15.39 -19.87 -21.48
C TYR A 136 -16.76 -20.54 -21.31
N LEU A 137 -17.37 -20.49 -20.12
CA LEU A 137 -18.70 -21.04 -19.87
C LEU A 137 -19.81 -20.30 -20.60
N VAL A 138 -19.71 -18.96 -20.71
CA VAL A 138 -20.70 -18.13 -21.39
C VAL A 138 -20.48 -18.10 -22.92
N SER A 139 -19.29 -18.52 -23.37
CA SER A 139 -18.85 -18.49 -24.78
C SER A 139 -19.88 -19.03 -25.77
N PRO A 140 -20.50 -20.21 -25.56
CA PRO A 140 -21.45 -20.78 -26.52
C PRO A 140 -22.76 -20.00 -26.64
N LEU A 141 -23.16 -19.29 -25.57
CA LEU A 141 -24.39 -18.49 -25.54
C LEU A 141 -24.23 -17.17 -26.30
N LEU A 142 -23.02 -16.61 -26.31
CA LEU A 142 -22.70 -15.34 -26.97
C LEU A 142 -22.09 -15.52 -28.36
N GLY A 143 -21.84 -16.76 -28.78
CA GLY A 143 -21.15 -17.07 -30.04
C GLY A 143 -19.67 -16.67 -30.03
N TRP A 144 -19.04 -16.63 -28.85
CA TRP A 144 -17.60 -16.40 -28.74
C TRP A 144 -16.82 -17.69 -29.02
N HIS A 145 -15.70 -17.56 -29.74
CA HIS A 145 -14.79 -18.65 -30.06
C HIS A 145 -13.61 -18.63 -29.08
N LEU A 146 -13.79 -19.24 -27.89
CA LEU A 146 -12.74 -19.35 -26.87
C LEU A 146 -12.09 -20.75 -26.84
N GLU A 147 -12.38 -21.60 -27.81
CA GLU A 147 -11.67 -22.88 -27.99
C GLU A 147 -10.17 -22.68 -28.22
N SER A 148 -9.38 -23.65 -27.75
CA SER A 148 -7.92 -23.62 -27.84
C SER A 148 -7.40 -23.41 -29.27
N ALA A 149 -8.12 -23.90 -30.28
CA ALA A 149 -7.76 -23.75 -31.69
C ALA A 149 -7.88 -22.29 -32.16
N ALA A 150 -9.02 -21.63 -31.89
CA ALA A 150 -9.23 -20.22 -32.24
C ALA A 150 -8.26 -19.29 -31.51
N MET A 151 -7.99 -19.57 -30.23
CA MET A 151 -6.99 -18.82 -29.45
C MET A 151 -5.57 -19.01 -29.99
N ALA A 152 -5.20 -20.22 -30.41
CA ALA A 152 -3.90 -20.49 -31.00
C ALA A 152 -3.72 -19.80 -32.36
N GLU A 153 -4.75 -19.76 -33.20
CA GLU A 153 -4.74 -19.03 -34.47
C GLU A 153 -4.57 -17.52 -34.25
N TRP A 154 -5.40 -16.94 -33.37
CA TRP A 154 -5.31 -15.52 -32.99
C TRP A 154 -3.92 -15.18 -32.44
N PHE A 155 -3.37 -16.02 -31.56
CA PHE A 155 -2.02 -15.85 -31.02
C PHE A 155 -0.93 -16.03 -32.10
N GLY A 156 -1.18 -16.89 -33.08
CA GLY A 156 -0.33 -17.17 -34.22
C GLY A 156 -0.11 -15.95 -35.11
N GLY A 157 -1.13 -15.10 -35.27
CA GLY A 157 -1.11 -13.90 -36.11
C GLY A 157 -0.20 -12.76 -35.62
N PHE A 158 0.28 -12.81 -34.38
CA PHE A 158 1.16 -11.75 -33.85
C PHE A 158 2.62 -11.86 -34.35
N GLY A 159 3.38 -10.77 -34.20
CA GLY A 159 4.82 -10.77 -34.39
C GLY A 159 5.57 -11.54 -33.29
N ALA A 160 6.82 -11.94 -33.55
CA ALA A 160 7.64 -12.71 -32.61
C ALA A 160 7.87 -11.96 -31.27
N VAL A 161 8.09 -10.64 -31.32
CA VAL A 161 8.27 -9.81 -30.12
C VAL A 161 7.00 -9.80 -29.27
N THR A 162 5.84 -9.56 -29.89
CA THR A 162 4.54 -9.54 -29.21
C THR A 162 4.23 -10.88 -28.54
N LYS A 163 4.49 -12.01 -29.22
CA LYS A 163 4.36 -13.35 -28.63
C LYS A 163 5.28 -13.53 -27.42
N GLY A 164 6.53 -13.08 -27.52
CA GLY A 164 7.49 -13.13 -26.41
C GLY A 164 7.00 -12.34 -25.19
N VAL A 165 6.52 -11.11 -25.38
CA VAL A 165 5.99 -10.25 -24.30
C VAL A 165 4.74 -10.87 -23.68
N MET A 166 3.80 -11.39 -24.47
CA MET A 166 2.60 -12.04 -23.95
C MET A 166 2.93 -13.30 -23.14
N LYS A 167 3.83 -14.16 -23.64
CA LYS A 167 4.27 -15.38 -22.92
C LYS A 167 4.95 -15.02 -21.61
N PHE A 168 5.84 -14.03 -21.61
CA PHE A 168 6.51 -13.55 -20.41
C PHE A 168 5.53 -12.86 -19.44
N GLY A 169 4.57 -12.09 -19.95
CA GLY A 169 3.57 -11.38 -19.17
C GLY A 169 2.64 -12.30 -18.38
N ILE A 170 2.41 -13.53 -18.84
CA ILE A 170 1.68 -14.55 -18.10
C ILE A 170 2.61 -15.39 -17.21
N SER A 171 3.80 -15.75 -17.70
CA SER A 171 4.71 -16.62 -16.95
C SER A 171 5.36 -15.93 -15.76
N TRP A 172 5.70 -14.64 -15.85
CA TRP A 172 6.34 -13.88 -14.78
C TRP A 172 5.49 -13.72 -13.51
N PRO A 173 4.22 -13.27 -13.57
CA PRO A 173 3.41 -13.17 -12.36
C PRO A 173 3.20 -14.54 -11.71
N PHE A 174 3.08 -15.61 -12.50
CA PHE A 174 3.00 -16.99 -12.02
C PHE A 174 4.26 -17.40 -11.25
N THR A 175 5.44 -17.32 -11.87
CA THR A 175 6.67 -17.76 -11.21
C THR A 175 7.03 -16.88 -10.01
N PHE A 176 6.82 -15.57 -10.10
CA PHE A 176 7.04 -14.66 -8.98
C PHE A 176 6.14 -15.01 -7.79
N HIS A 177 4.84 -15.24 -8.03
CA HIS A 177 3.90 -15.62 -6.96
C HIS A 177 4.28 -16.95 -6.30
N CYS A 178 4.70 -17.94 -7.08
CA CYS A 178 5.14 -19.23 -6.55
C CYS A 178 6.41 -19.11 -5.70
N TRP A 179 7.47 -18.46 -6.21
CA TRP A 179 8.73 -18.33 -5.47
C TRP A 179 8.59 -17.45 -4.23
N ASN A 180 7.86 -16.34 -4.33
CA ASN A 180 7.61 -15.50 -3.18
C ASN A 180 6.64 -16.16 -2.19
N GLY A 181 5.70 -16.97 -2.66
CA GLY A 181 4.85 -17.83 -1.84
C GLY A 181 5.66 -18.85 -1.02
N ILE A 182 6.63 -19.53 -1.65
CA ILE A 182 7.56 -20.42 -0.92
C ILE A 182 8.32 -19.64 0.15
N ARG A 183 8.81 -18.43 -0.16
CA ARG A 183 9.47 -17.56 0.83
C ARG A 183 8.54 -17.25 2.02
N HIS A 184 7.26 -16.95 1.77
CA HIS A 184 6.28 -16.74 2.82
C HIS A 184 6.05 -18.00 3.66
N LEU A 185 5.94 -19.17 3.03
CA LEU A 185 5.84 -20.44 3.77
C LEU A 185 7.08 -20.70 4.65
N VAL A 186 8.28 -20.36 4.18
CA VAL A 186 9.49 -20.43 5.01
C VAL A 186 9.39 -19.48 6.22
N TRP A 187 8.88 -18.27 6.03
CA TRP A 187 8.63 -17.35 7.16
C TRP A 187 7.59 -17.89 8.13
N ASP A 188 6.54 -18.56 7.65
CA ASP A 188 5.53 -19.19 8.50
C ASP A 188 6.11 -20.31 9.40
N THR A 189 7.24 -20.92 8.99
CA THR A 189 7.97 -21.90 9.83
C THR A 189 8.85 -21.28 10.92
N GLY A 190 8.90 -19.95 11.06
CA GLY A 190 9.73 -19.32 12.08
C GLY A 190 11.14 -18.91 11.59
N ARG A 191 11.44 -19.02 10.30
CA ARG A 191 12.81 -18.92 9.74
C ARG A 191 13.04 -17.65 8.91
N GLU A 192 14.30 -17.26 8.74
CA GLU A 192 14.74 -16.16 7.84
C GLU A 192 14.17 -14.76 8.15
N PHE A 193 14.00 -14.42 9.43
CA PHE A 193 13.53 -13.09 9.87
C PHE A 193 14.62 -12.04 10.08
N GLY A 194 15.90 -12.39 9.91
CA GLY A 194 16.97 -11.41 10.02
C GLY A 194 16.86 -10.34 8.94
N ASN A 195 17.08 -9.06 9.27
CA ASN A 195 16.96 -7.96 8.31
C ASN A 195 17.80 -8.21 7.03
N LYS A 196 19.02 -8.72 7.17
CA LYS A 196 19.88 -9.06 6.02
C LYS A 196 19.31 -10.23 5.21
N GLN A 197 18.80 -11.27 5.89
CA GLN A 197 18.21 -12.46 5.26
C GLN A 197 16.97 -12.10 4.46
N VAL A 198 16.07 -11.29 5.01
CA VAL A 198 14.85 -10.84 4.33
C VAL A 198 15.17 -10.07 3.05
N GLN A 199 16.22 -9.24 3.06
CA GLN A 199 16.67 -8.50 1.87
C GLN A 199 17.26 -9.43 0.81
N VAL A 200 18.15 -10.36 1.22
CA VAL A 200 18.79 -11.32 0.32
C VAL A 200 17.76 -12.26 -0.30
N THR A 201 16.88 -12.86 0.50
CA THR A 201 15.82 -13.74 0.03
C THR A 201 14.85 -13.02 -0.91
N GLY A 202 14.59 -11.72 -0.70
CA GLY A 202 13.80 -10.90 -1.62
C GLY A 202 14.41 -10.81 -3.01
N TRP A 203 15.71 -10.53 -3.11
CA TRP A 203 16.41 -10.47 -4.39
C TRP A 203 16.59 -11.84 -5.06
N ILE A 204 16.79 -12.90 -4.27
CA ILE A 204 16.82 -14.28 -4.77
C ILE A 204 15.50 -14.63 -5.44
N VAL A 205 14.36 -14.31 -4.81
CA VAL A 205 13.03 -14.55 -5.40
C VAL A 205 12.85 -13.82 -6.72
N VAL A 206 13.29 -12.55 -6.82
CA VAL A 206 13.23 -11.79 -8.08
C VAL A 206 14.07 -12.48 -9.15
N ALA A 207 15.32 -12.83 -8.86
CA ALA A 207 16.19 -13.50 -9.82
C ALA A 207 15.60 -14.84 -10.29
N LEU A 208 15.15 -15.69 -9.36
CA LEU A 208 14.52 -16.97 -9.66
C LEU A 208 13.27 -16.80 -10.51
N SER A 209 12.42 -15.81 -10.20
CA SER A 209 11.19 -15.54 -10.96
C SER A 209 11.47 -15.16 -12.40
N VAL A 210 12.45 -14.29 -12.65
CA VAL A 210 12.81 -13.83 -14.01
C VAL A 210 13.44 -14.95 -14.82
N VAL A 211 14.37 -15.71 -14.23
CA VAL A 211 15.02 -16.84 -14.90
C VAL A 211 14.00 -17.92 -15.25
N SER A 212 13.17 -18.35 -14.29
CA SER A 212 12.15 -19.37 -14.54
C SER A 212 11.07 -18.91 -15.53
N SER A 213 10.64 -17.63 -15.47
CA SER A 213 9.69 -17.05 -16.42
C SER A 213 10.25 -16.99 -17.84
N THR A 214 11.52 -16.62 -17.99
CA THR A 214 12.21 -16.58 -19.28
C THR A 214 12.37 -18.00 -19.84
N ALA A 215 12.74 -18.96 -19.01
CA ALA A 215 12.80 -20.36 -19.41
C ALA A 215 11.42 -20.85 -19.91
N LEU A 216 10.35 -20.62 -19.15
CA LEU A 216 8.99 -20.98 -19.55
C LEU A 216 8.53 -20.27 -20.84
N ALA A 217 8.88 -19.00 -21.00
CA ALA A 217 8.48 -18.21 -22.15
C ALA A 217 9.24 -18.62 -23.43
N PHE A 218 10.50 -19.06 -23.33
CA PHE A 218 11.37 -19.19 -24.50
C PHE A 218 11.88 -20.61 -24.81
N VAL A 219 11.93 -21.53 -23.84
CA VAL A 219 12.45 -22.90 -24.05
C VAL A 219 11.71 -23.66 -25.15
N GLY A 220 10.40 -23.47 -25.31
CA GLY A 220 9.62 -24.10 -26.39
C GLY A 220 9.69 -23.38 -27.75
N THR A 221 10.32 -22.20 -27.81
CA THR A 221 10.40 -21.35 -29.03
C THR A 221 11.81 -21.34 -29.64
N GLY A 222 12.83 -21.70 -28.86
CA GLY A 222 14.20 -21.83 -29.33
C GLY A 222 14.51 -23.26 -29.73
N GLY A 223 14.53 -23.56 -31.04
CA GLY A 223 15.25 -24.75 -31.52
C GLY A 223 14.48 -25.74 -32.40
N GLY A 224 13.62 -25.27 -33.30
CA GLY A 224 13.46 -25.96 -34.58
C GLY A 224 14.69 -25.76 -35.47
N LYS A 225 15.90 -26.15 -35.03
CA LYS A 225 16.93 -26.51 -36.02
C LYS A 225 16.47 -27.85 -36.57
N SER A 226 15.73 -27.81 -37.68
CA SER A 226 15.53 -28.96 -38.54
C SER A 226 16.90 -29.49 -38.93
N LYS A 227 17.43 -30.44 -38.16
CA LYS A 227 18.37 -31.40 -38.73
C LYS A 227 17.50 -32.25 -39.62
N GLY A 228 17.62 -32.02 -40.94
CA GLY A 228 17.06 -32.91 -41.94
C GLY A 228 17.65 -34.30 -41.76
N THR A 229 17.03 -35.10 -40.91
CA THR A 229 17.15 -36.55 -40.96
C THR A 229 16.07 -37.00 -41.91
N GLY A 230 16.46 -37.22 -43.18
CA GLY A 230 15.66 -38.02 -44.09
C GLY A 230 15.50 -39.39 -43.46
N VAL A 231 14.34 -39.63 -42.84
CA VAL A 231 13.87 -40.96 -42.47
C VAL A 231 12.74 -41.24 -43.44
N GLY A 232 12.97 -42.22 -44.30
CA GLY A 232 12.04 -42.64 -45.33
C GLY A 232 10.66 -42.94 -44.75
N GLU A 233 9.67 -42.43 -45.47
CA GLU A 233 8.26 -42.70 -45.25
C GLU A 233 7.98 -44.16 -45.65
N GLU A 234 8.04 -45.07 -44.67
CA GLU A 234 7.55 -46.43 -44.84
C GLU A 234 6.03 -46.44 -44.74
N SER A 235 5.43 -46.35 -45.93
CA SER A 235 4.15 -46.93 -46.34
C SER A 235 3.56 -47.97 -45.38
N TRP A 236 2.45 -47.62 -44.74
CA TRP A 236 1.45 -48.58 -44.28
C TRP A 236 0.08 -48.21 -44.85
N LYS A 237 -0.17 -48.72 -46.06
CA LYS A 237 -1.50 -49.15 -46.50
C LYS A 237 -1.53 -50.68 -46.38
N GLY A 238 -2.50 -51.19 -45.64
CA GLY A 238 -2.79 -52.62 -45.46
C GLY A 238 -3.84 -52.79 -44.40
#